data_AF-A0A9D8X4C6-F1
#
_entry.id   AF-A0A9D8X4C6-F1
#
_cell.length_a   1.000
_cell.length_b   1.000
_cell.length_c   1.000
_cell.angle_alpha   90.00
_cell.angle_beta   90.00
_cell.angle_gamma   90.00
#
_symmetry.space_group_name_H-M   'P 1'
#
loop_
_entity.id
_entity.type
_entity.pdbx_description
1 polymer ?
#
loop_
_entity_poly.entity_id
_entity_poly.type
_entity_poly.pdbx_seq_one_letter_code
_entity_poly.pdbx_strand_id
1 'polypeptide(L)'
;IDEFTGRVMEGRRYSDGLHQALEAKEGVEIQSENQTLASITFQNYFRLYPKLAGMTGTAMTEEAEFCDIYNLSCVEIPTNRPVQRKDEHDCIYRTEKEKYKAIIDTIKECHSKGQPVLVGTTSVEKSEVIASLLKQQTSIPFEVLNAKHHEKEAAIGAEAGRYGTVTIATNMAGRGTDIQLGGNPEVTLKKRLTGNETPEEIKALKETISQEISENKEKVLKAGGLYILGTERHESRRIDNQLRGRSGRQGDPGTSKFFLSLEDDLMRIFGSERMSEVLKRLGLPEGEALEHPFISKALEKAQQKVEERNFDIRKNLLKYDDVMNEQRKVIYEQRKEIMSTDDLSETIVTMRHDYIAALIASNISYDTPTEEWDVTHLKQDLFNTTGMNLPVEEWAKRPETTYEDMIEQIITEVDKRLAEKNAGIDEKFIRLVEKSIFLQTLDQLWKEHIATLDLMRHTIVLRAYGQKDPLNEYKKEAFNMFSDMLDILKEKITLLICHMTIKQTNEQDIREQEQRRLNQKMQAVHESLNEKSYAPENTTADDAHPEWKNISRNSPCPCGSGKKFKHCHGKVA
;
A
#
# COMPACT_ATOMS: atom_id res chain seq x y z
N ILE A 1 -2.14 -12.80 4.28
CA ILE A 1 -2.50 -13.18 2.90
C ILE A 1 -3.78 -12.43 2.56
N ASP A 2 -3.88 -11.82 1.38
CA ASP A 2 -5.10 -11.13 0.95
C ASP A 2 -6.17 -12.16 0.55
N GLU A 3 -7.34 -12.08 1.16
CA GLU A 3 -8.46 -13.01 0.95
C GLU A 3 -9.02 -12.94 -0.48
N PHE A 4 -8.99 -11.76 -1.12
CA PHE A 4 -9.60 -11.56 -2.44
C PHE A 4 -8.69 -12.00 -3.59
N THR A 5 -7.38 -11.90 -3.40
CA THR A 5 -6.39 -12.19 -4.45
C THR A 5 -5.54 -13.42 -4.14
N GLY A 6 -5.61 -13.96 -2.93
CA GLY A 6 -4.79 -15.08 -2.47
C GLY A 6 -3.29 -14.77 -2.39
N ARG A 7 -2.91 -13.48 -2.41
CA ARG A 7 -1.51 -13.03 -2.47
C ARG A 7 -0.89 -12.90 -1.09
N VAL A 8 0.35 -13.34 -0.96
CA VAL A 8 1.21 -12.93 0.17
C VAL A 8 1.60 -11.48 -0.09
N MET A 9 1.12 -10.57 0.75
CA MET A 9 1.45 -9.16 0.66
C MET A 9 2.73 -8.90 1.45
N GLU A 10 3.87 -9.25 0.85
CA GLU A 10 5.18 -9.02 1.47
C GLU A 10 5.39 -7.53 1.78
N GLY A 11 5.87 -7.24 2.99
CA GLY A 11 6.05 -5.89 3.50
C GLY A 11 4.79 -5.24 4.11
N ARG A 12 3.61 -5.88 4.04
CA ARG A 12 2.44 -5.40 4.78
C ARG A 12 2.40 -5.97 6.20
N ARG A 13 2.21 -5.10 7.17
CA ARG A 13 2.02 -5.43 8.59
C ARG A 13 0.65 -4.94 9.04
N TYR A 14 0.09 -5.55 10.08
CA TYR A 14 -1.12 -5.04 10.72
C TYR A 14 -0.78 -3.77 11.52
N SER A 15 -1.62 -2.74 11.44
CA SER A 15 -1.40 -1.47 12.14
C SER A 15 -1.72 -1.54 13.63
N ASP A 16 -1.44 -0.46 14.36
CA ASP A 16 -1.85 -0.22 15.76
C ASP A 16 -1.33 -1.28 16.75
N GLY A 17 -0.07 -1.68 16.62
CA GLY A 17 0.52 -2.73 17.47
C GLY A 17 -0.03 -4.15 17.24
N LEU A 18 -1.00 -4.33 16.34
CA LEU A 18 -1.71 -5.60 16.17
C LEU A 18 -0.82 -6.66 15.51
N HIS A 19 0.14 -6.23 14.68
CA HIS A 19 1.13 -7.14 14.11
C HIS A 19 2.11 -7.63 15.17
N GLN A 20 2.54 -6.75 16.07
CA GLN A 20 3.42 -7.08 17.18
C GLN A 20 2.70 -8.01 18.17
N ALA A 21 1.41 -7.82 18.39
CA ALA A 21 0.60 -8.75 19.17
C ALA A 21 0.51 -10.13 18.50
N LEU A 22 0.44 -10.17 17.17
CA LEU A 22 0.41 -11.42 16.40
C LEU A 22 1.78 -12.11 16.36
N GLU A 23 2.87 -11.35 16.22
CA GLU A 23 4.25 -11.81 16.37
C GLU A 23 4.48 -12.40 17.76
N ALA A 24 4.04 -11.70 18.81
CA ALA A 24 4.13 -12.19 20.19
C ALA A 24 3.30 -13.46 20.40
N LYS A 25 2.09 -13.54 19.83
CA LYS A 25 1.21 -14.72 19.91
C LYS A 25 1.84 -15.94 19.24
N GLU A 26 2.46 -15.76 18.08
CA GLU A 26 3.07 -16.85 17.30
C GLU A 26 4.55 -17.09 17.69
N GLY A 27 5.07 -16.37 18.69
CA GLY A 27 6.43 -16.55 19.22
C GLY A 27 7.56 -16.07 18.30
N VAL A 28 7.28 -15.10 17.42
CA VAL A 28 8.24 -14.52 16.47
C VAL A 28 8.91 -13.28 17.08
N GLU A 29 10.11 -12.93 16.62
CA GLU A 29 10.81 -11.72 17.04
C GLU A 29 9.98 -10.46 16.73
N ILE A 30 9.70 -9.67 17.77
CA ILE A 30 8.86 -8.47 17.67
C ILE A 30 9.67 -7.35 17.02
N GLN A 31 9.28 -6.93 15.82
CA GLN A 31 9.95 -5.82 15.15
C GLN A 31 9.27 -4.48 15.48
N SER A 32 10.04 -3.39 15.47
CA SER A 32 9.57 -2.01 15.71
C SER A 32 8.38 -1.63 14.83
N GLU A 33 7.54 -0.72 15.32
CA GLU A 33 6.33 -0.29 14.61
C GLU A 33 6.63 0.46 13.31
N ASN A 34 5.82 0.19 12.28
CA ASN A 34 5.91 0.88 11.01
C ASN A 34 5.18 2.23 11.14
N GLN A 35 5.88 3.33 10.90
CA GLN A 35 5.28 4.66 10.88
C GLN A 35 4.99 5.11 9.44
N THR A 36 3.83 5.74 9.23
CA THR A 36 3.46 6.34 7.94
C THR A 36 4.33 7.57 7.69
N LEU A 37 5.27 7.48 6.74
CA LEU A 37 6.12 8.60 6.34
C LEU A 37 5.43 9.54 5.35
N ALA A 38 4.66 8.95 4.43
CA ALA A 38 3.89 9.67 3.43
C ALA A 38 2.70 8.82 3.02
N SER A 39 1.57 9.47 2.76
CA SER A 39 0.35 8.84 2.26
C SER A 39 -0.31 9.78 1.26
N ILE A 40 -1.00 9.24 0.26
CA ILE A 40 -1.86 9.97 -0.66
C ILE A 40 -2.93 9.00 -1.18
N THR A 41 -4.18 9.44 -1.27
CA THR A 41 -5.24 8.65 -1.91
C THR A 41 -5.07 8.65 -3.43
N PHE A 42 -5.53 7.60 -4.12
CA PHE A 42 -5.52 7.58 -5.58
C PHE A 42 -6.30 8.75 -6.18
N GLN A 43 -7.41 9.14 -5.54
CA GLN A 43 -8.23 10.28 -5.92
C GLN A 43 -7.39 11.56 -5.96
N ASN A 44 -6.75 11.93 -4.84
CA ASN A 44 -5.95 13.13 -4.78
C ASN A 44 -4.66 13.03 -5.60
N TYR A 45 -4.09 11.83 -5.74
CA TYR A 45 -2.94 11.61 -6.62
C TYR A 45 -3.26 11.90 -8.09
N PHE A 46 -4.34 11.35 -8.64
CA PHE A 46 -4.71 11.59 -10.04
C PHE A 46 -5.18 13.02 -10.30
N ARG A 47 -5.72 13.72 -9.28
CA ARG A 47 -6.06 15.15 -9.36
C ARG A 47 -4.84 16.07 -9.55
N LEU A 48 -3.63 15.60 -9.25
CA LEU A 48 -2.40 16.38 -9.49
C LEU A 48 -2.05 16.50 -10.98
N TYR A 49 -2.58 15.60 -11.83
CA TYR A 49 -2.28 15.61 -13.25
C TYR A 49 -3.02 16.76 -13.95
N PRO A 50 -2.33 17.58 -14.77
CA PRO A 50 -2.97 18.70 -15.46
C PRO A 50 -4.00 18.24 -16.50
N LYS A 51 -3.84 17.02 -17.03
CA LYS A 51 -4.79 16.37 -17.92
C LYS A 51 -5.00 14.93 -17.47
N LEU A 52 -6.24 14.59 -17.18
CA LEU A 52 -6.64 13.25 -16.79
C LEU A 52 -7.65 12.70 -17.80
N ALA A 53 -7.44 11.46 -18.23
CA ALA A 53 -8.36 10.73 -19.09
C ALA A 53 -8.29 9.24 -18.75
N GLY A 54 -9.37 8.51 -18.99
CA GLY A 54 -9.45 7.09 -18.71
C GLY A 54 -10.27 6.36 -19.77
N MET A 55 -10.05 5.05 -19.89
CA MET A 55 -10.83 4.18 -20.77
C MET A 55 -11.26 2.93 -20.01
N THR A 56 -12.52 2.54 -20.19
CA THR A 56 -13.09 1.32 -19.63
C THR A 56 -14.38 0.98 -20.37
N GLY A 57 -14.74 -0.30 -20.42
CA GLY A 57 -15.98 -0.76 -21.05
C GLY A 57 -17.23 -0.56 -20.18
N THR A 58 -17.09 -0.11 -18.94
CA THR A 58 -18.19 -0.07 -17.95
C THR A 58 -18.13 1.20 -17.09
N ALA A 59 -17.94 2.38 -17.69
CA ALA A 59 -17.84 3.66 -16.97
C ALA A 59 -19.18 4.34 -16.71
N MET A 60 -20.18 4.14 -17.58
CA MET A 60 -21.45 4.88 -17.54
C MET A 60 -22.19 4.78 -16.20
N THR A 61 -22.08 3.66 -15.48
CA THR A 61 -22.74 3.52 -14.16
C THR A 61 -22.12 4.41 -13.09
N GLU A 62 -20.86 4.80 -13.23
CA GLU A 62 -20.10 5.57 -12.24
C GLU A 62 -19.84 7.00 -12.70
N GLU A 63 -20.57 7.48 -13.72
CA GLU A 63 -20.34 8.82 -14.28
C GLU A 63 -20.47 9.93 -13.22
N ALA A 64 -21.45 9.81 -12.33
CA ALA A 64 -21.63 10.76 -11.23
C ALA A 64 -20.39 10.80 -10.31
N GLU A 65 -19.79 9.64 -9.99
CA GLU A 65 -18.57 9.58 -9.20
C GLU A 65 -17.37 10.19 -9.94
N PHE A 66 -17.21 9.89 -11.23
CA PHE A 66 -16.13 10.46 -12.05
C PHE A 66 -16.24 11.98 -12.20
N CYS A 67 -17.47 12.49 -12.34
CA CYS A 67 -17.74 13.91 -12.38
C CYS A 67 -17.45 14.58 -11.03
N ASP A 68 -17.98 14.04 -9.93
CA ASP A 68 -17.82 14.62 -8.60
C ASP A 68 -16.35 14.64 -8.11
N ILE A 69 -15.58 13.57 -8.37
CA ILE A 69 -14.22 13.42 -7.83
C ILE A 69 -13.16 13.99 -8.77
N TYR A 70 -13.29 13.72 -10.08
CA TYR A 70 -12.25 14.01 -11.07
C TYR A 70 -12.67 15.06 -12.11
N ASN A 71 -13.92 15.55 -12.05
CA ASN A 71 -14.50 16.42 -13.07
C ASN A 71 -14.42 15.80 -14.48
N LEU A 72 -14.63 14.48 -14.57
CA LEU A 72 -14.60 13.71 -15.81
C LEU A 72 -16.01 13.30 -16.23
N SER A 73 -16.35 13.58 -17.48
CA SER A 73 -17.58 13.08 -18.11
C SER A 73 -17.36 11.73 -18.79
N CYS A 74 -18.38 10.88 -18.81
CA CYS A 74 -18.31 9.60 -19.49
C CYS A 74 -18.93 9.71 -20.89
N VAL A 75 -18.21 9.25 -21.90
CA VAL A 75 -18.71 9.19 -23.27
C VAL A 75 -18.77 7.74 -23.71
N GLU A 76 -19.98 7.26 -24.03
CA GLU A 76 -20.17 5.94 -24.60
C GLU A 76 -19.74 5.93 -26.07
N ILE A 77 -18.66 5.22 -26.37
CA ILE A 77 -18.18 5.03 -27.74
C ILE A 77 -18.93 3.84 -28.37
N PRO A 78 -19.59 4.01 -29.53
CA PRO A 78 -20.25 2.91 -30.22
C PRO A 78 -19.31 1.75 -30.51
N THR A 79 -19.80 0.52 -30.38
CA THR A 79 -19.05 -0.67 -30.73
C THR A 79 -18.79 -0.77 -32.23
N ASN A 80 -17.59 -1.23 -32.62
CA ASN A 80 -17.22 -1.43 -34.02
C ASN A 80 -18.19 -2.36 -34.79
N ARG A 81 -18.76 -3.36 -34.10
CA ARG A 81 -19.75 -4.30 -34.63
C ARG A 81 -20.89 -4.49 -33.63
N PRO A 82 -22.13 -4.78 -34.09
CA PRO A 82 -23.26 -4.99 -33.21
C PRO A 82 -23.02 -6.17 -32.26
N VAL A 83 -23.37 -6.01 -30.99
CA VAL A 83 -23.23 -7.08 -29.99
C VAL A 83 -24.28 -8.16 -30.23
N GLN A 84 -23.85 -9.41 -30.44
CA GLN A 84 -24.73 -10.58 -30.63
C GLN A 84 -24.81 -11.49 -29.39
N ARG A 85 -24.20 -11.08 -28.28
CA ARG A 85 -24.20 -11.84 -27.02
C ARG A 85 -25.62 -11.97 -26.46
N LYS A 86 -26.00 -13.17 -26.05
CA LYS A 86 -27.24 -13.46 -25.33
C LYS A 86 -26.97 -13.51 -23.84
N ASP A 87 -27.52 -12.55 -23.10
CA ASP A 87 -27.45 -12.54 -21.63
C ASP A 87 -28.71 -13.21 -21.07
N GLU A 88 -28.56 -14.42 -20.55
CA GLU A 88 -29.67 -15.17 -19.94
C GLU A 88 -29.99 -14.67 -18.54
N HIS A 89 -31.21 -14.97 -18.07
CA HIS A 89 -31.63 -14.67 -16.71
C HIS A 89 -30.85 -15.51 -15.69
N ASP A 90 -30.75 -14.98 -14.47
CA ASP A 90 -30.05 -15.64 -13.38
C ASP A 90 -30.84 -16.86 -12.89
N CYS A 91 -30.15 -17.99 -12.70
CA CYS A 91 -30.72 -19.17 -12.05
C CYS A 91 -30.43 -19.14 -10.56
N ILE A 92 -31.48 -19.19 -9.74
CA ILE A 92 -31.34 -19.11 -8.29
C ILE A 92 -31.70 -20.46 -7.67
N TYR A 93 -30.79 -20.97 -6.85
CA TYR A 93 -30.92 -22.24 -6.14
C TYR A 93 -31.10 -22.00 -4.65
N ARG A 94 -31.66 -22.98 -3.96
CA ARG A 94 -31.89 -22.91 -2.52
C ARG A 94 -30.60 -23.13 -1.74
N THR A 95 -29.76 -24.06 -2.18
CA THR A 95 -28.50 -24.44 -1.53
C THR A 95 -27.30 -24.31 -2.47
N GLU A 96 -26.10 -24.10 -1.90
CA GLU A 96 -24.85 -24.10 -2.66
C GLU A 96 -24.58 -25.44 -3.37
N LYS A 97 -24.99 -26.56 -2.76
CA LYS A 97 -24.80 -27.90 -3.36
C LYS A 97 -25.57 -28.06 -4.67
N GLU A 98 -26.82 -27.60 -4.71
CA GLU A 98 -27.64 -27.61 -5.92
C GLU A 98 -27.04 -26.68 -6.98
N LYS A 99 -26.61 -25.49 -6.58
CA LYS A 99 -25.91 -24.53 -7.44
C LYS A 99 -24.69 -25.18 -8.11
N TYR A 100 -23.80 -25.80 -7.34
CA TYR A 100 -22.59 -26.42 -7.89
C TYR A 100 -22.90 -27.60 -8.82
N LYS A 101 -23.92 -28.41 -8.50
CA LYS A 101 -24.37 -29.48 -9.39
C LYS A 101 -24.83 -28.93 -10.75
N ALA A 102 -25.69 -27.90 -10.72
CA ALA A 102 -26.18 -27.27 -11.95
C ALA A 102 -25.06 -26.61 -12.78
N ILE A 103 -24.08 -25.99 -12.12
CA ILE A 103 -22.89 -25.43 -12.77
C ILE A 103 -22.13 -26.54 -13.50
N ILE A 104 -21.85 -27.66 -12.83
CA ILE A 104 -21.10 -28.78 -13.42
C ILE A 104 -21.86 -29.40 -14.59
N ASP A 105 -23.18 -29.59 -14.45
CA ASP A 105 -24.00 -30.17 -15.52
C ASP A 105 -24.08 -29.24 -16.74
N THR A 106 -24.12 -27.91 -16.53
CA THR A 106 -24.02 -26.92 -17.61
C THR A 106 -22.65 -26.97 -18.30
N ILE A 107 -21.55 -27.11 -17.54
CA ILE A 107 -20.20 -27.25 -18.11
C ILE A 107 -20.10 -28.53 -18.95
N LYS A 108 -20.66 -29.66 -18.50
CA LYS A 108 -20.70 -30.91 -19.27
C LYS A 108 -21.47 -30.73 -20.58
N GLU A 109 -22.62 -30.06 -20.55
CA GLU A 109 -23.43 -29.81 -21.74
C GLU A 109 -22.67 -28.94 -22.74
N CYS A 110 -22.10 -27.81 -22.30
CA CYS A 110 -21.29 -26.93 -23.15
C CYS A 110 -20.06 -27.66 -23.73
N HIS A 111 -19.35 -28.44 -22.91
CA HIS A 111 -18.17 -29.19 -23.34
C HIS A 111 -18.54 -30.29 -24.36
N SER A 112 -19.69 -30.94 -24.21
CA SER A 112 -20.19 -31.94 -25.18
C SER A 112 -20.48 -31.34 -26.56
N LYS A 113 -20.90 -30.06 -26.61
CA LYS A 113 -21.06 -29.28 -27.84
C LYS A 113 -19.72 -28.72 -28.35
N GLY A 114 -18.68 -28.78 -27.51
CA GLY A 114 -17.36 -28.20 -27.73
C GLY A 114 -17.30 -26.68 -27.59
N GLN A 115 -18.28 -26.10 -26.90
CA GLN A 115 -18.34 -24.68 -26.59
C GLN A 115 -17.32 -24.34 -25.48
N PRO A 116 -16.45 -23.33 -25.66
CA PRO A 116 -15.54 -22.89 -24.60
C PRO A 116 -16.31 -22.25 -23.44
N VAL A 117 -15.89 -22.54 -22.21
CA VAL A 117 -16.55 -22.07 -20.99
C VAL A 117 -15.56 -21.34 -20.08
N LEU A 118 -15.92 -20.11 -19.68
CA LEU A 118 -15.23 -19.35 -18.64
C LEU A 118 -16.11 -19.28 -17.40
N VAL A 119 -15.65 -19.89 -16.31
CA VAL A 119 -16.32 -19.90 -15.01
C VAL A 119 -15.72 -18.80 -14.14
N GLY A 120 -16.50 -17.80 -13.76
CA GLY A 120 -16.10 -16.72 -12.86
C GLY A 120 -16.55 -16.98 -11.42
N THR A 121 -15.61 -17.00 -10.49
CA THR A 121 -15.85 -17.10 -9.04
C THR A 121 -15.46 -15.82 -8.32
N THR A 122 -15.94 -15.64 -7.09
CA THR A 122 -15.65 -14.45 -6.26
C THR A 122 -14.45 -14.63 -5.35
N SER A 123 -14.03 -15.86 -5.08
CA SER A 123 -12.89 -16.18 -4.19
C SER A 123 -12.08 -17.38 -4.68
N VAL A 124 -10.82 -17.47 -4.21
CA VAL A 124 -9.92 -18.58 -4.52
C VAL A 124 -10.45 -19.90 -3.96
N GLU A 125 -10.98 -19.88 -2.74
CA GLU A 125 -11.59 -21.04 -2.10
C GLU A 125 -12.73 -21.63 -2.95
N LYS A 126 -13.63 -20.78 -3.46
CA LYS A 126 -14.75 -21.21 -4.30
C LYS A 126 -14.27 -21.78 -5.64
N SER A 127 -13.21 -21.22 -6.23
CA SER A 127 -12.56 -21.82 -7.40
C SER A 127 -11.99 -23.20 -7.13
N GLU A 128 -11.34 -23.40 -5.98
CA GLU A 128 -10.77 -24.70 -5.61
C GLU A 128 -11.85 -25.74 -5.33
N VAL A 129 -12.97 -25.34 -4.71
CA VAL A 129 -14.14 -26.21 -4.52
C VAL A 129 -14.71 -26.66 -5.87
N ILE A 130 -14.94 -25.74 -6.80
CA ILE A 130 -15.48 -26.07 -8.14
C ILE A 130 -14.48 -26.95 -8.92
N ALA A 131 -13.20 -26.62 -8.88
CA ALA A 131 -12.14 -27.41 -9.51
C ALA A 131 -12.09 -28.84 -8.95
N SER A 132 -12.20 -28.99 -7.63
CA SER A 132 -12.20 -30.29 -6.95
C SER A 132 -13.43 -31.12 -7.35
N LEU A 133 -14.62 -30.51 -7.35
CA LEU A 133 -15.85 -31.17 -7.76
C LEU A 133 -15.82 -31.57 -9.24
N LEU A 134 -15.29 -30.71 -10.11
CA LEU A 134 -15.17 -31.00 -11.55
C LEU A 134 -14.21 -32.16 -11.82
N LYS A 135 -13.08 -32.21 -11.10
CA LYS A 135 -12.10 -33.30 -11.18
C LYS A 135 -12.63 -34.64 -10.65
N GLN A 136 -13.50 -34.62 -9.64
CA GLN A 136 -14.13 -35.82 -9.08
C GLN A 136 -15.26 -36.37 -9.97
N GLN A 137 -16.06 -35.49 -10.58
CA GLN A 137 -17.26 -35.88 -11.32
C GLN A 137 -17.04 -36.05 -12.83
N THR A 138 -15.96 -35.48 -13.38
CA THR A 138 -15.71 -35.47 -14.82
C THR A 138 -14.23 -35.67 -15.14
N SER A 139 -13.95 -36.15 -16.36
CA SER A 139 -12.59 -36.24 -16.91
C SER A 139 -12.27 -35.05 -17.84
N ILE A 140 -12.97 -33.93 -17.70
CA ILE A 140 -12.81 -32.75 -18.55
C ILE A 140 -11.50 -32.03 -18.18
N PRO A 141 -10.62 -31.71 -19.15
CA PRO A 141 -9.45 -30.89 -18.88
C PRO A 141 -9.88 -29.44 -18.60
N PHE A 142 -9.41 -28.87 -17.50
CA PHE A 142 -9.69 -27.50 -17.12
C PHE A 142 -8.45 -26.81 -16.58
N GLU A 143 -8.42 -25.49 -16.70
CA GLU A 143 -7.35 -24.63 -16.18
C GLU A 143 -7.92 -23.69 -15.11
N VAL A 144 -7.14 -23.43 -14.06
CA VAL A 144 -7.54 -22.56 -12.94
C VAL A 144 -6.64 -21.32 -12.88
N LEU A 145 -7.25 -20.14 -12.91
CA LEU A 145 -6.60 -18.84 -12.83
C LEU A 145 -6.90 -18.22 -11.45
N ASN A 146 -5.87 -18.18 -10.59
CA ASN A 146 -5.99 -17.73 -9.19
C ASN A 146 -5.33 -16.35 -8.94
N ALA A 147 -5.04 -15.56 -9.97
CA ALA A 147 -4.37 -14.25 -9.88
C ALA A 147 -2.97 -14.28 -9.21
N LYS A 148 -2.28 -15.43 -9.19
CA LYS A 148 -0.94 -15.63 -8.60
C LYS A 148 0.18 -15.37 -9.61
N HIS A 149 0.02 -15.79 -10.86
CA HIS A 149 1.07 -15.71 -11.89
C HIS A 149 0.58 -15.03 -13.16
N HIS A 150 0.70 -13.70 -13.22
CA HIS A 150 0.16 -12.88 -14.31
C HIS A 150 0.55 -13.35 -15.72
N GLU A 151 1.83 -13.69 -15.96
CA GLU A 151 2.30 -14.04 -17.30
C GLU A 151 1.76 -15.41 -17.76
N LYS A 152 1.80 -16.41 -16.87
CA LYS A 152 1.24 -17.74 -17.16
C LYS A 152 -0.28 -17.68 -17.32
N GLU A 153 -0.96 -16.92 -16.46
CA GLU A 153 -2.41 -16.73 -16.53
C GLU A 153 -2.84 -15.98 -17.78
N ALA A 154 -2.05 -15.01 -18.25
CA ALA A 154 -2.31 -14.33 -19.50
C ALA A 154 -2.18 -15.31 -20.69
N ALA A 155 -1.19 -16.21 -20.68
CA ALA A 155 -1.05 -17.23 -21.72
C ALA A 155 -2.23 -18.22 -21.72
N ILE A 156 -2.70 -18.65 -20.55
CA ILE A 156 -3.86 -19.52 -20.42
C ILE A 156 -5.15 -18.80 -20.84
N GLY A 157 -5.35 -17.56 -20.37
CA GLY A 157 -6.52 -16.75 -20.71
C GLY A 157 -6.64 -16.48 -22.21
N ALA A 158 -5.52 -16.29 -22.90
CA ALA A 158 -5.49 -16.11 -24.36
C ALA A 158 -5.91 -17.37 -25.13
N GLU A 159 -5.81 -18.56 -24.52
CA GLU A 159 -6.21 -19.85 -25.10
C GLU A 159 -7.58 -20.34 -24.62
N ALA A 160 -8.22 -19.61 -23.69
CA ALA A 160 -9.53 -19.95 -23.15
C ALA A 160 -10.65 -19.99 -24.21
N GLY A 161 -10.45 -19.34 -25.36
CA GLY A 161 -11.40 -19.33 -26.48
C GLY A 161 -11.28 -20.51 -27.46
N ARG A 162 -10.44 -21.52 -27.18
CA ARG A 162 -10.28 -22.71 -28.04
C ARG A 162 -11.44 -23.70 -27.84
N TYR A 163 -11.69 -24.52 -28.86
CA TYR A 163 -12.77 -25.49 -28.87
C TYR A 163 -12.68 -26.46 -27.68
N GLY A 164 -13.75 -26.56 -26.90
CA GLY A 164 -13.85 -27.43 -25.73
C GLY A 164 -13.05 -27.00 -24.49
N THR A 165 -12.37 -25.85 -24.50
CA THR A 165 -11.60 -25.39 -23.34
C THR A 165 -12.50 -24.95 -22.19
N VAL A 166 -12.20 -25.41 -20.97
CA VAL A 166 -12.83 -24.93 -19.73
C VAL A 166 -11.80 -24.19 -18.89
N THR A 167 -12.13 -22.97 -18.49
CA THR A 167 -11.26 -22.13 -17.66
C THR A 167 -12.03 -21.62 -16.46
N ILE A 168 -11.48 -21.81 -15.27
CA ILE A 168 -12.02 -21.30 -14.01
C ILE A 168 -11.18 -20.08 -13.61
N ALA A 169 -11.80 -18.94 -13.41
CA ALA A 169 -11.13 -17.69 -13.07
C ALA A 169 -11.67 -17.11 -11.77
N THR A 170 -10.78 -16.87 -10.81
CA THR A 170 -11.10 -16.14 -9.57
C THR A 170 -11.19 -14.65 -9.85
N ASN A 171 -12.31 -14.03 -9.48
CA ASN A 171 -12.62 -12.61 -9.67
C ASN A 171 -12.29 -12.14 -11.10
N MET A 172 -11.21 -11.37 -11.23
CA MET A 172 -10.72 -10.77 -12.46
C MET A 172 -9.38 -11.37 -12.91
N ALA A 173 -9.08 -12.63 -12.55
CA ALA A 173 -7.92 -13.33 -13.09
C ALA A 173 -8.00 -13.36 -14.63
N GLY A 174 -6.86 -13.14 -15.30
CA GLY A 174 -6.83 -12.94 -16.76
C GLY A 174 -7.35 -11.56 -17.23
N ARG A 175 -7.47 -10.56 -16.35
CA ARG A 175 -7.79 -9.18 -16.76
C ARG A 175 -6.65 -8.59 -17.60
N GLY A 176 -7.03 -7.89 -18.67
CA GLY A 176 -6.09 -7.33 -19.64
C GLY A 176 -5.87 -8.22 -20.86
N THR A 177 -6.11 -9.53 -20.75
CA THR A 177 -5.98 -10.47 -21.89
C THR A 177 -7.28 -10.59 -22.66
N ASP A 178 -7.20 -10.47 -23.98
CA ASP A 178 -8.32 -10.72 -24.90
C ASP A 178 -8.51 -12.22 -25.15
N ILE A 179 -9.76 -12.69 -25.04
CA ILE A 179 -10.12 -14.09 -25.29
C ILE A 179 -10.64 -14.17 -26.72
N GLN A 180 -9.76 -14.50 -27.64
CA GLN A 180 -10.11 -14.67 -29.05
C GLN A 180 -10.66 -16.07 -29.31
N LEU A 181 -11.80 -16.14 -30.01
CA LEU A 181 -12.36 -17.44 -30.42
C LEU A 181 -11.40 -18.14 -31.38
N GLY A 182 -11.08 -19.40 -31.10
CA GLY A 182 -10.10 -20.19 -31.87
C GLY A 182 -8.67 -20.15 -31.31
N GLY A 183 -8.37 -19.25 -30.36
CA GLY A 183 -7.06 -19.09 -29.72
C GLY A 183 -6.29 -17.86 -30.23
N ASN A 184 -5.23 -17.48 -29.50
CA ASN A 184 -4.41 -16.32 -29.83
C ASN A 184 -3.18 -16.70 -30.68
N PRO A 185 -2.97 -16.08 -31.86
CA PRO A 185 -1.83 -16.36 -32.73
C PRO A 185 -0.47 -16.14 -32.08
N GLU A 186 -0.31 -15.07 -31.29
CA GLU A 186 0.97 -14.68 -30.70
C GLU A 186 1.42 -15.64 -29.60
N VAL A 187 0.48 -16.08 -28.77
CA VAL A 187 0.75 -17.04 -27.68
C VAL A 187 1.10 -18.41 -28.25
N THR A 188 0.35 -18.84 -29.26
CA THR A 188 0.59 -20.12 -29.95
C THR A 188 1.95 -20.12 -30.64
N LEU A 189 2.32 -18.99 -31.26
CA LEU A 189 3.64 -18.80 -31.87
C LEU A 189 4.76 -18.88 -30.82
N LYS A 190 4.64 -18.16 -29.69
CA LYS A 190 5.62 -18.22 -28.60
C LYS A 190 5.83 -19.62 -28.02
N LYS A 191 4.78 -20.45 -27.97
CA LYS A 191 4.90 -21.85 -27.52
C LYS A 191 5.61 -22.75 -28.52
N ARG A 192 5.49 -22.48 -29.83
CA ARG A 192 6.13 -23.27 -30.90
C ARG A 192 7.56 -22.84 -31.22
N LEU A 193 7.91 -21.58 -30.96
CA LEU A 193 9.25 -21.03 -31.16
C LEU A 193 10.27 -21.71 -30.23
N THR A 194 11.29 -22.34 -30.82
CA THR A 194 12.40 -22.98 -30.09
C THR A 194 13.65 -22.11 -29.96
N GLY A 195 13.64 -20.89 -30.53
CA GLY A 195 14.71 -19.89 -30.43
C GLY A 195 15.81 -19.99 -31.49
N ASN A 196 15.82 -21.04 -32.32
CA ASN A 196 16.82 -21.28 -33.37
C ASN A 196 16.26 -21.19 -34.81
N GLU A 197 15.08 -20.58 -34.99
CA GLU A 197 14.34 -20.61 -36.25
C GLU A 197 14.69 -19.44 -37.18
N THR A 198 14.71 -19.72 -38.48
CA THR A 198 14.94 -18.71 -39.52
C THR A 198 13.70 -17.82 -39.74
N PRO A 199 13.85 -16.57 -40.22
CA PRO A 199 12.71 -15.69 -40.49
C PRO A 199 11.66 -16.27 -41.45
N GLU A 200 12.05 -17.18 -42.35
CA GLU A 200 11.17 -17.86 -43.30
C GLU A 200 10.33 -18.96 -42.63
N GLU A 201 10.93 -19.75 -41.72
CA GLU A 201 10.21 -20.77 -40.92
C GLU A 201 9.18 -20.12 -40.00
N ILE A 202 9.50 -18.97 -39.39
CA ILE A 202 8.56 -18.21 -38.56
C ILE A 202 7.36 -17.74 -39.38
N LYS A 203 7.56 -17.37 -40.65
CA LYS A 203 6.47 -16.95 -41.54
C LYS A 203 5.56 -18.11 -41.92
N ALA A 204 6.14 -19.26 -42.27
CA ALA A 204 5.39 -20.49 -42.56
C ALA A 204 4.58 -20.96 -41.33
N LEU A 205 5.18 -20.96 -40.15
CA LEU A 205 4.52 -21.29 -38.89
C LEU A 205 3.34 -20.36 -38.58
N LYS A 206 3.50 -19.05 -38.81
CA LYS A 206 2.39 -18.08 -38.65
C LYS A 206 1.21 -18.40 -39.57
N GLU A 207 1.46 -18.77 -40.82
CA GLU A 207 0.41 -19.13 -41.76
C GLU A 207 -0.32 -20.42 -41.34
N THR A 208 0.42 -21.45 -40.93
CA THR A 208 -0.18 -22.70 -40.40
C THR A 208 -1.01 -22.44 -39.15
N ILE A 209 -0.47 -21.67 -38.19
CA ILE A 209 -1.19 -21.31 -36.95
C ILE A 209 -2.45 -20.51 -37.27
N SER A 210 -2.39 -19.58 -38.22
CA SER A 210 -3.54 -18.77 -38.63
C SER A 210 -4.66 -19.64 -39.22
N GLN A 211 -4.31 -20.63 -40.05
CA GLN A 211 -5.27 -21.60 -40.58
C GLN A 211 -5.89 -22.44 -39.46
N GLU A 212 -5.09 -23.01 -38.56
CA GLU A 212 -5.59 -23.78 -37.41
C GLU A 212 -6.53 -22.95 -36.52
N ILE A 213 -6.20 -21.68 -36.28
CA ILE A 213 -7.04 -20.77 -35.47
C ILE A 213 -8.34 -20.46 -36.20
N SER A 214 -8.30 -20.24 -37.53
CA SER A 214 -9.50 -19.97 -38.32
C SER A 214 -10.45 -21.17 -38.30
N GLU A 215 -9.94 -22.40 -38.48
CA GLU A 215 -10.74 -23.61 -38.40
C GLU A 215 -11.35 -23.82 -37.01
N ASN A 216 -10.56 -23.61 -35.95
CA ASN A 216 -11.08 -23.69 -34.59
C ASN A 216 -12.10 -22.60 -34.29
N LYS A 217 -11.90 -21.38 -34.81
CA LYS A 217 -12.84 -20.28 -34.68
C LYS A 217 -14.18 -20.64 -35.29
N GLU A 218 -14.22 -21.23 -36.49
CA GLU A 218 -15.47 -21.67 -37.11
C GLU A 218 -16.20 -22.73 -36.27
N LYS A 219 -15.47 -23.70 -35.69
CA LYS A 219 -16.05 -24.70 -34.79
C LYS A 219 -16.68 -24.05 -33.55
N VAL A 220 -15.98 -23.09 -32.94
CA VAL A 220 -16.46 -22.37 -31.75
C VAL A 220 -17.66 -21.47 -32.08
N LEU A 221 -17.67 -20.81 -33.23
CA LEU A 221 -18.80 -20.02 -33.71
C LEU A 221 -20.05 -20.90 -33.89
N LYS A 222 -19.90 -22.08 -34.50
CA LYS A 222 -20.99 -23.07 -34.66
C LYS A 222 -21.48 -23.61 -33.31
N ALA A 223 -20.58 -23.74 -32.33
CA ALA A 223 -20.92 -24.15 -30.97
C ALA A 223 -21.62 -23.06 -30.13
N GLY A 224 -21.79 -21.84 -30.66
CA GLY A 224 -22.48 -20.74 -29.97
C GLY A 224 -21.55 -19.71 -29.32
N GLY A 225 -20.24 -19.75 -29.61
CA GLY A 225 -19.25 -18.79 -29.11
C GLY A 225 -18.88 -19.03 -27.64
N LEU A 226 -18.23 -18.05 -27.00
CA LEU A 226 -17.78 -18.19 -25.61
C LEU A 226 -18.96 -18.17 -24.62
N TYR A 227 -19.04 -19.18 -23.75
CA TYR A 227 -20.00 -19.24 -22.67
C TYR A 227 -19.40 -18.70 -21.38
N ILE A 228 -20.02 -17.66 -20.82
CA ILE A 228 -19.63 -17.08 -19.52
C ILE A 228 -20.57 -17.59 -18.45
N LEU A 229 -20.00 -18.25 -17.45
CA LEU A 229 -20.71 -18.74 -16.29
C LEU A 229 -20.28 -17.95 -15.06
N GLY A 230 -21.17 -17.14 -14.50
CA GLY A 230 -20.98 -16.52 -13.19
C GLY A 230 -21.47 -17.46 -12.09
N THR A 231 -20.64 -17.72 -11.09
CA THR A 231 -21.00 -18.64 -9.99
C THR A 231 -21.65 -17.93 -8.80
N GLU A 232 -21.55 -16.59 -8.78
CA GLU A 232 -22.11 -15.66 -7.81
C GLU A 232 -22.18 -14.27 -8.46
N ARG A 233 -22.86 -13.34 -7.77
CA ARG A 233 -22.85 -11.93 -8.12
C ARG A 233 -21.83 -11.18 -7.28
N HIS A 234 -21.11 -10.27 -7.91
CA HIS A 234 -20.19 -9.39 -7.20
C HIS A 234 -20.96 -8.30 -6.47
N GLU A 235 -20.27 -7.61 -5.56
CA GLU A 235 -20.80 -6.42 -4.86
C GLU A 235 -21.21 -5.30 -5.82
N SER A 236 -20.61 -5.25 -7.01
CA SER A 236 -20.90 -4.25 -8.03
C SER A 236 -21.32 -4.90 -9.35
N ARG A 237 -22.40 -4.36 -9.93
CA ARG A 237 -22.92 -4.71 -11.25
C ARG A 237 -21.89 -4.46 -12.34
N ARG A 238 -21.02 -3.47 -12.14
CA ARG A 238 -19.91 -3.15 -13.05
C ARG A 238 -19.00 -4.37 -13.24
N ILE A 239 -18.67 -5.08 -12.17
CA ILE A 239 -17.76 -6.24 -12.21
C ILE A 239 -18.42 -7.42 -12.91
N ASP A 240 -19.70 -7.65 -12.65
CA ASP A 240 -20.47 -8.68 -13.36
C ASP A 240 -20.55 -8.40 -14.87
N ASN A 241 -20.79 -7.15 -15.26
CA ASN A 241 -20.80 -6.75 -16.66
C ASN A 241 -19.43 -6.88 -17.33
N GLN A 242 -18.33 -6.72 -16.58
CA GLN A 242 -16.98 -7.00 -17.08
C GLN A 242 -16.75 -8.48 -17.34
N LEU A 243 -17.31 -9.36 -16.51
CA LEU A 243 -17.28 -10.80 -16.73
C LEU A 243 -18.12 -11.17 -17.97
N ARG A 244 -19.35 -10.66 -18.09
CA ARG A 244 -20.19 -10.82 -19.30
C ARG A 244 -19.50 -10.30 -20.57
N GLY A 245 -18.82 -9.16 -20.47
CA GLY A 245 -18.05 -8.50 -21.53
C GLY A 245 -16.82 -9.28 -22.01
N ARG A 246 -16.48 -10.41 -21.38
CA ARG A 246 -15.48 -11.34 -21.92
C ARG A 246 -15.99 -12.10 -23.14
N SER A 247 -17.31 -12.25 -23.28
CA SER A 247 -17.94 -12.88 -24.44
C SER A 247 -18.59 -11.87 -25.38
N GLY A 248 -18.79 -12.28 -26.64
CA GLY A 248 -19.40 -11.49 -27.69
C GLY A 248 -18.56 -10.32 -28.22
N ARG A 249 -17.23 -10.47 -28.21
CA ARG A 249 -16.31 -9.44 -28.70
C ARG A 249 -16.38 -9.32 -30.23
N GLN A 250 -16.24 -8.11 -30.76
CA GLN A 250 -16.28 -7.84 -32.21
C GLN A 250 -17.51 -8.44 -32.93
N GLY A 251 -18.65 -8.48 -32.24
CA GLY A 251 -19.91 -9.02 -32.78
C GLY A 251 -19.97 -10.54 -32.88
N ASP A 252 -19.02 -11.25 -32.28
CA ASP A 252 -19.08 -12.71 -32.18
C ASP A 252 -20.32 -13.15 -31.37
N PRO A 253 -20.89 -14.34 -31.65
CA PRO A 253 -21.91 -14.95 -30.80
C PRO A 253 -21.31 -15.27 -29.42
N GLY A 254 -22.17 -15.31 -28.43
CA GLY A 254 -21.75 -15.59 -27.06
C GLY A 254 -22.95 -15.70 -26.14
N THR A 255 -22.77 -16.38 -25.02
CA THR A 255 -23.82 -16.52 -24.01
C THR A 255 -23.26 -16.17 -22.64
N SER A 256 -24.04 -15.52 -21.79
CA SER A 256 -23.69 -15.32 -20.39
C SER A 256 -24.84 -15.72 -19.46
N LYS A 257 -24.52 -16.38 -18.36
CA LYS A 257 -25.50 -16.83 -17.36
C LYS A 257 -24.89 -16.82 -15.96
N PHE A 258 -25.67 -16.42 -14.96
CA PHE A 258 -25.25 -16.45 -13.56
C PHE A 258 -26.06 -17.49 -12.79
N PHE A 259 -25.37 -18.23 -11.93
CA PHE A 259 -25.92 -19.23 -11.03
C PHE A 259 -25.74 -18.71 -9.61
N LEU A 260 -26.81 -18.59 -8.85
CA LEU A 260 -26.82 -17.99 -7.52
C LEU A 260 -27.43 -18.96 -6.51
N SER A 261 -27.05 -18.82 -5.24
CA SER A 261 -27.67 -19.51 -4.11
C SER A 261 -28.19 -18.50 -3.10
N LEU A 262 -29.25 -18.86 -2.38
CA LEU A 262 -29.70 -18.10 -1.20
C LEU A 262 -28.66 -18.07 -0.08
N GLU A 263 -27.73 -19.02 -0.09
CA GLU A 263 -26.63 -19.13 0.86
C GLU A 263 -25.41 -18.26 0.48
N ASP A 264 -25.41 -17.62 -0.70
CA ASP A 264 -24.31 -16.77 -1.16
C ASP A 264 -24.17 -15.49 -0.31
N ASP A 265 -22.96 -14.94 -0.25
CA ASP A 265 -22.61 -13.81 0.62
C ASP A 265 -23.49 -12.57 0.38
N LEU A 266 -23.73 -12.22 -0.89
CA LEU A 266 -24.60 -11.09 -1.25
C LEU A 266 -26.04 -11.30 -0.75
N MET A 267 -26.55 -12.54 -0.80
CA MET A 267 -27.90 -12.88 -0.34
C MET A 267 -28.01 -12.86 1.19
N ARG A 268 -26.95 -13.28 1.90
CA ARG A 268 -26.85 -13.18 3.35
C ARG A 268 -26.93 -11.75 3.85
N ILE A 269 -26.29 -10.80 3.15
CA ILE A 269 -26.27 -9.39 3.54
C ILE A 269 -27.65 -8.72 3.39
N PHE A 270 -28.45 -9.11 2.39
CA PHE A 270 -29.66 -8.34 2.01
C PHE A 270 -31.02 -9.00 2.25
N GLY A 271 -31.12 -10.29 2.55
CA GLY A 271 -32.47 -10.82 2.79
C GLY A 271 -32.64 -12.31 2.97
N SER A 272 -31.75 -13.00 3.68
CA SER A 272 -31.92 -14.44 3.93
C SER A 272 -33.22 -14.74 4.68
N GLU A 273 -33.62 -13.97 5.71
CA GLU A 273 -34.80 -14.34 6.51
C GLU A 273 -36.13 -14.21 5.75
N ARG A 274 -36.43 -13.03 5.17
CA ARG A 274 -37.72 -12.81 4.49
C ARG A 274 -37.84 -13.55 3.15
N MET A 275 -36.78 -13.62 2.33
CA MET A 275 -36.85 -14.35 1.06
C MET A 275 -36.83 -15.87 1.29
N SER A 276 -36.04 -16.38 2.24
CA SER A 276 -36.06 -17.82 2.54
C SER A 276 -37.42 -18.27 3.08
N GLU A 277 -38.11 -17.44 3.86
CA GLU A 277 -39.46 -17.78 4.34
C GLU A 277 -40.51 -17.81 3.22
N VAL A 278 -40.47 -16.83 2.30
CA VAL A 278 -41.34 -16.79 1.12
C VAL A 278 -41.05 -17.98 0.19
N LEU A 279 -39.78 -18.33 -0.02
CA LEU A 279 -39.36 -19.46 -0.85
C LEU A 279 -39.67 -20.82 -0.23
N LYS A 280 -39.59 -20.95 1.10
CA LYS A 280 -40.08 -22.13 1.83
C LYS A 280 -41.58 -22.31 1.69
N ARG A 281 -42.37 -21.22 1.66
CA ARG A 281 -43.82 -21.28 1.44
C ARG A 281 -44.20 -21.59 -0.01
N LEU A 282 -43.36 -21.24 -0.98
CA LEU A 282 -43.55 -21.52 -2.41
C LEU A 282 -43.30 -22.99 -2.79
N GLY A 283 -42.69 -23.80 -1.91
CA GLY A 283 -42.65 -25.26 -2.05
C GLY A 283 -41.98 -25.75 -3.33
N LEU A 284 -40.72 -25.36 -3.57
CA LEU A 284 -39.96 -25.85 -4.72
C LEU A 284 -39.43 -27.26 -4.49
N PRO A 285 -39.50 -28.15 -5.49
CA PRO A 285 -38.80 -29.43 -5.46
C PRO A 285 -37.27 -29.21 -5.48
N GLU A 286 -36.54 -30.13 -4.84
CA GLU A 286 -35.07 -30.10 -4.80
C GLU A 286 -34.49 -30.16 -6.22
N GLY A 287 -33.60 -29.21 -6.56
CA GLY A 287 -32.89 -29.17 -7.84
C GLY A 287 -33.52 -28.35 -8.97
N GLU A 288 -34.69 -27.72 -8.80
CA GLU A 288 -35.23 -26.79 -9.79
C GLU A 288 -34.74 -25.34 -9.58
N ALA A 289 -34.31 -24.71 -10.67
CA ALA A 289 -33.88 -23.31 -10.66
C ALA A 289 -35.08 -22.37 -10.59
N LEU A 290 -35.01 -21.38 -9.71
CA LEU A 290 -35.96 -20.27 -9.69
C LEU A 290 -35.58 -19.24 -10.76
N GLU A 291 -36.32 -19.27 -11.87
CA GLU A 291 -36.27 -18.22 -12.88
C GLU A 291 -37.48 -17.31 -12.71
N HIS A 292 -37.32 -16.22 -11.97
CA HIS A 292 -38.39 -15.24 -11.82
C HIS A 292 -37.88 -13.79 -11.95
N PRO A 293 -38.41 -12.98 -12.90
CA PRO A 293 -37.95 -11.60 -13.14
C PRO A 293 -37.96 -10.69 -11.91
N PHE A 294 -38.87 -10.94 -10.96
CA PHE A 294 -38.93 -10.20 -9.70
C PHE A 294 -37.68 -10.38 -8.84
N ILE A 295 -37.12 -11.59 -8.78
CA ILE A 295 -35.96 -11.87 -7.93
C ILE A 295 -34.72 -11.23 -8.53
N SER A 296 -34.53 -11.28 -9.85
CA SER A 296 -33.45 -10.55 -10.53
C SER A 296 -33.52 -9.04 -10.24
N LYS A 297 -34.71 -8.43 -10.29
CA LYS A 297 -34.87 -7.00 -9.92
C LYS A 297 -34.57 -6.72 -8.44
N ALA A 298 -34.93 -7.62 -7.54
CA ALA A 298 -34.62 -7.48 -6.11
C ALA A 298 -33.11 -7.56 -5.87
N LEU A 299 -32.42 -8.45 -6.58
CA LEU A 299 -30.96 -8.59 -6.54
C LEU A 299 -30.26 -7.36 -7.10
N GLU A 300 -30.72 -6.81 -8.22
CA GLU A 300 -30.18 -5.56 -8.78
C GLU A 300 -30.29 -4.41 -7.77
N LYS A 301 -31.41 -4.29 -7.05
CA LYS A 301 -31.56 -3.29 -5.98
C LYS A 301 -30.61 -3.53 -4.81
N ALA A 302 -30.37 -4.79 -4.45
CA ALA A 302 -29.41 -5.13 -3.41
C ALA A 302 -27.99 -4.71 -3.80
N GLN A 303 -27.55 -5.03 -5.03
CA GLN A 303 -26.27 -4.60 -5.56
C GLN A 303 -26.15 -3.08 -5.59
N GLN A 304 -27.16 -2.36 -6.08
CA GLN A 304 -27.16 -0.89 -6.09
C GLN A 304 -26.97 -0.31 -4.68
N LYS A 305 -27.61 -0.91 -3.66
CA LYS A 305 -27.44 -0.47 -2.28
C LYS A 305 -26.04 -0.76 -1.71
N VAL A 306 -25.38 -1.84 -2.15
CA VAL A 306 -23.96 -2.09 -1.83
C VAL A 306 -23.07 -1.06 -2.49
N GLU A 307 -23.31 -0.76 -3.77
CA GLU A 307 -22.57 0.24 -4.53
C GLU A 307 -22.70 1.63 -3.89
N GLU A 308 -23.91 2.05 -3.53
CA GLU A 308 -24.17 3.31 -2.80
C GLU A 308 -23.43 3.34 -1.46
N ARG A 309 -23.47 2.26 -0.67
CA ARG A 309 -22.72 2.16 0.59
C ARG A 309 -21.21 2.27 0.37
N ASN A 310 -20.67 1.57 -0.62
CA ASN A 310 -19.25 1.61 -0.95
C ASN A 310 -18.83 2.98 -1.49
N PHE A 311 -19.71 3.65 -2.25
CA PHE A 311 -19.54 5.02 -2.69
C PHE A 311 -19.49 5.99 -1.50
N ASP A 312 -20.42 5.89 -0.54
CA ASP A 312 -20.42 6.74 0.65
C ASP A 312 -19.16 6.54 1.51
N ILE A 313 -18.69 5.30 1.65
CA ILE A 313 -17.42 5.02 2.36
C ILE A 313 -16.25 5.70 1.64
N ARG A 314 -16.14 5.54 0.32
CA ARG A 314 -15.08 6.18 -0.49
C ARG A 314 -15.16 7.70 -0.44
N LYS A 315 -16.37 8.26 -0.53
CA LYS A 315 -16.62 9.70 -0.43
C LYS A 315 -16.22 10.26 0.93
N ASN A 316 -16.52 9.53 2.01
CA ASN A 316 -16.10 9.94 3.35
C ASN A 316 -14.58 9.87 3.50
N LEU A 317 -13.93 8.78 3.06
CA LEU A 317 -12.46 8.68 3.07
C LEU A 317 -11.80 9.83 2.30
N LEU A 318 -12.33 10.17 1.12
CA LEU A 318 -11.85 11.30 0.33
C LEU A 318 -11.99 12.63 1.08
N LYS A 319 -13.13 12.89 1.71
CA LYS A 319 -13.35 14.12 2.48
C LYS A 319 -12.35 14.29 3.63
N TYR A 320 -11.96 13.21 4.31
CA TYR A 320 -10.94 13.26 5.35
C TYR A 320 -9.53 13.47 4.75
N ASP A 321 -9.20 12.77 3.66
CA ASP A 321 -7.91 12.97 2.97
C ASP A 321 -7.80 14.35 2.34
N ASP A 322 -8.89 14.99 1.90
CA ASP A 322 -8.86 16.35 1.36
C ASP A 322 -8.33 17.37 2.37
N VAL A 323 -8.68 17.22 3.66
CA VAL A 323 -8.15 18.07 4.73
C VAL A 323 -6.63 17.90 4.85
N MET A 324 -6.18 16.65 4.86
CA MET A 324 -4.75 16.30 4.87
C MET A 324 -4.03 16.79 3.61
N ASN A 325 -4.70 16.73 2.47
CA ASN A 325 -4.13 17.07 1.17
C ASN A 325 -3.89 18.58 1.05
N GLU A 326 -4.77 19.42 1.59
CA GLU A 326 -4.53 20.88 1.64
C GLU A 326 -3.29 21.20 2.49
N GLN A 327 -3.14 20.60 3.68
CA GLN A 327 -1.95 20.76 4.51
C GLN A 327 -0.68 20.24 3.80
N ARG A 328 -0.79 19.08 3.14
CA ARG A 328 0.29 18.45 2.40
C ARG A 328 0.79 19.34 1.26
N LYS A 329 -0.10 20.01 0.53
CA LYS A 329 0.27 20.95 -0.54
C LYS A 329 1.16 22.06 0.02
N VAL A 330 0.75 22.69 1.12
CA VAL A 330 1.52 23.76 1.77
C VAL A 330 2.90 23.26 2.19
N ILE A 331 2.98 22.14 2.89
CA ILE A 331 4.26 21.58 3.36
C ILE A 331 5.15 21.16 2.19
N TYR A 332 4.59 20.56 1.13
CA TYR A 332 5.38 20.12 -0.02
C TYR A 332 5.84 21.29 -0.88
N GLU A 333 5.04 22.35 -0.99
CA GLU A 333 5.43 23.59 -1.66
C GLU A 333 6.57 24.28 -0.90
N GLN A 334 6.43 24.46 0.41
CA GLN A 334 7.50 25.00 1.26
C GLN A 334 8.76 24.15 1.18
N ARG A 335 8.64 22.82 1.29
CA ARG A 335 9.78 21.90 1.19
C ARG A 335 10.49 22.01 -0.15
N LYS A 336 9.74 22.14 -1.25
CA LYS A 336 10.30 22.31 -2.59
C LYS A 336 11.01 23.66 -2.72
N GLU A 337 10.41 24.73 -2.22
CA GLU A 337 10.99 26.07 -2.18
C GLU A 337 12.32 26.06 -1.41
N ILE A 338 12.33 25.54 -0.19
CA ILE A 338 13.52 25.39 0.67
C ILE A 338 14.60 24.56 -0.04
N MET A 339 14.23 23.48 -0.72
CA MET A 339 15.19 22.67 -1.48
C MET A 339 15.80 23.44 -2.65
N SER A 340 15.03 24.30 -3.33
CA SER A 340 15.51 25.10 -4.46
C SER A 340 16.29 26.35 -4.06
N THR A 341 16.03 26.90 -2.87
CA THR A 341 16.65 28.14 -2.40
C THR A 341 18.04 27.88 -1.81
N ASP A 342 19.00 28.75 -2.13
CA ASP A 342 20.38 28.66 -1.65
C ASP A 342 20.60 29.37 -0.30
N ASP A 343 19.72 30.31 0.07
CA ASP A 343 19.80 31.12 1.29
C ASP A 343 18.46 31.16 2.03
N LEU A 344 18.44 30.68 3.28
CA LEU A 344 17.26 30.65 4.16
C LEU A 344 17.44 31.51 5.40
N SER A 345 18.54 32.27 5.46
CA SER A 345 18.92 33.04 6.65
C SER A 345 17.84 34.05 7.04
N GLU A 346 17.27 34.78 6.07
CA GLU A 346 16.20 35.74 6.31
C GLU A 346 14.96 35.08 6.94
N THR A 347 14.49 33.96 6.37
CA THR A 347 13.33 33.23 6.90
C THR A 347 13.59 32.74 8.33
N ILE A 348 14.79 32.24 8.60
CA ILE A 348 15.19 31.77 9.94
C ILE A 348 15.26 32.94 10.93
N VAL A 349 15.79 34.08 10.52
CA VAL A 349 15.85 35.31 11.34
C VAL A 349 14.42 35.75 11.68
N THR A 350 13.52 35.83 10.70
CA THR A 350 12.12 36.17 10.94
C THR A 350 11.45 35.18 11.90
N MET A 351 11.62 33.87 11.68
CA MET A 351 11.05 32.86 12.59
C MET A 351 11.58 32.99 14.03
N ARG A 352 12.87 33.31 14.19
CA ARG A 352 13.48 33.54 15.50
C ARG A 352 12.92 34.81 16.15
N HIS A 353 12.81 35.91 15.41
CA HIS A 353 12.25 37.16 15.91
C HIS A 353 10.80 36.99 16.35
N ASP A 354 9.98 36.32 15.52
CA ASP A 354 8.59 36.02 15.83
C ASP A 354 8.45 35.15 17.10
N TYR A 355 9.29 34.12 17.22
CA TYR A 355 9.27 33.24 18.39
C TYR A 355 9.70 33.96 19.68
N ILE A 356 10.78 34.75 19.63
CA ILE A 356 11.24 35.54 20.77
C ILE A 356 10.19 36.58 21.17
N ALA A 357 9.56 37.26 20.21
CA ALA A 357 8.49 38.21 20.48
C ALA A 357 7.28 37.52 21.15
N ALA A 358 6.90 36.32 20.68
CA ALA A 358 5.83 35.54 21.30
C ALA A 358 6.18 35.10 22.74
N LEU A 359 7.43 34.70 22.99
CA LEU A 359 7.93 34.32 24.31
C LEU A 359 7.96 35.50 25.30
N ILE A 360 8.25 36.70 24.80
CA ILE A 360 8.18 37.92 25.58
C ILE A 360 6.71 38.26 25.88
N ALA A 361 5.83 38.18 24.87
CA ALA A 361 4.41 38.47 25.02
C ALA A 361 3.68 37.50 25.99
N SER A 362 4.13 36.25 26.12
CA SER A 362 3.57 35.30 27.08
C SER A 362 3.96 35.60 28.53
N ASN A 363 5.10 36.27 28.74
CA ASN A 363 5.67 36.56 30.05
C ASN A 363 5.46 38.02 30.50
N ILE A 364 5.34 38.94 29.54
CA ILE A 364 5.15 40.37 29.76
C ILE A 364 3.95 40.83 28.94
N SER A 365 2.96 41.45 29.59
CA SER A 365 1.83 42.09 28.91
C SER A 365 2.08 43.58 28.70
N TYR A 366 1.62 44.09 27.55
CA TYR A 366 1.73 45.50 27.16
C TYR A 366 1.10 46.45 28.20
N ASP A 367 0.03 46.03 28.86
CA ASP A 367 -0.74 46.87 29.79
C ASP A 367 -0.16 46.87 31.23
N THR A 368 0.87 46.08 31.50
CA THR A 368 1.39 45.86 32.85
C THR A 368 2.59 46.76 33.14
N PRO A 369 2.64 47.48 34.29
CA PRO A 369 3.80 48.27 34.69
C PRO A 369 5.07 47.43 34.81
N THR A 370 6.23 48.03 34.55
CA THR A 370 7.56 47.37 34.57
C THR A 370 7.87 46.64 35.89
N GLU A 371 7.26 47.06 37.00
CA GLU A 371 7.43 46.46 38.32
C GLU A 371 6.70 45.12 38.50
N GLU A 372 5.66 44.85 37.70
CA GLU A 372 4.83 43.65 37.74
C GLU A 372 5.24 42.61 36.68
N TRP A 373 6.30 42.89 35.90
CA TRP A 373 6.81 41.97 34.89
C TRP A 373 7.47 40.74 35.54
N ASP A 374 7.16 39.54 35.02
CA ASP A 374 7.82 38.32 35.45
C ASP A 374 9.19 38.15 34.77
N VAL A 375 10.12 39.01 35.16
CA VAL A 375 11.48 39.03 34.59
C VAL A 375 12.26 37.75 34.94
N THR A 376 11.88 37.06 36.02
CA THR A 376 12.57 35.84 36.47
C THR A 376 12.24 34.66 35.56
N HIS A 377 10.95 34.44 35.26
CA HIS A 377 10.55 33.41 34.31
C HIS A 377 11.01 33.74 32.89
N LEU A 378 10.88 35.00 32.45
CA LEU A 378 11.37 35.41 31.13
C LEU A 378 12.88 35.11 30.95
N LYS A 379 13.69 35.37 31.97
CA LYS A 379 15.12 35.04 31.93
C LYS A 379 15.38 33.54 31.81
N GLN A 380 14.62 32.72 32.52
CA GLN A 380 14.72 31.26 32.45
C GLN A 380 14.30 30.74 31.07
N ASP A 381 13.19 31.22 30.54
CA ASP A 381 12.67 30.82 29.23
C ASP A 381 13.60 31.24 28.08
N LEU A 382 14.14 32.47 28.15
CA LEU A 382 15.15 32.94 27.21
C LEU A 382 16.44 32.12 27.31
N PHE A 383 16.86 31.74 28.52
CA PHE A 383 18.04 30.89 28.70
C PHE A 383 17.80 29.48 28.14
N ASN A 384 16.64 28.88 28.39
CA ASN A 384 16.28 27.56 27.87
C ASN A 384 16.25 27.57 26.33
N THR A 385 15.69 28.63 25.74
CA THR A 385 15.58 28.79 24.28
C THR A 385 16.92 29.09 23.62
N THR A 386 17.63 30.10 24.13
CA THR A 386 18.82 30.65 23.44
C THR A 386 20.14 30.05 23.94
N GLY A 387 20.16 29.45 25.13
CA GLY A 387 21.38 29.05 25.82
C GLY A 387 22.22 30.24 26.32
N MET A 388 21.71 31.46 26.22
CA MET A 388 22.45 32.69 26.53
C MET A 388 21.95 33.31 27.83
N ASN A 389 22.87 33.69 28.72
CA ASN A 389 22.52 34.47 29.90
C ASN A 389 22.40 35.95 29.51
N LEU A 390 21.17 36.44 29.40
CA LEU A 390 20.87 37.83 29.05
C LEU A 390 20.62 38.64 30.34
N PRO A 391 21.15 39.88 30.45
CA PRO A 391 20.97 40.72 31.64
C PRO A 391 19.60 41.43 31.63
N VAL A 392 18.51 40.66 31.47
CA VAL A 392 17.13 41.18 31.37
C VAL A 392 16.70 41.92 32.64
N GLU A 393 17.17 41.46 33.80
CA GLU A 393 16.95 42.13 35.10
C GLU A 393 17.59 43.52 35.19
N GLU A 394 18.68 43.76 34.48
CA GLU A 394 19.35 45.06 34.46
C GLU A 394 18.65 46.02 33.50
N TRP A 395 18.08 45.50 32.41
CA TRP A 395 17.31 46.27 31.45
C TRP A 395 15.95 46.67 32.02
N ALA A 396 15.26 45.77 32.73
CA ALA A 396 13.97 46.06 33.35
C ALA A 396 14.04 47.11 34.47
N LYS A 397 15.22 47.32 35.09
CA LYS A 397 15.41 48.34 36.14
C LYS A 397 15.60 49.77 35.59
N ARG A 398 15.71 49.95 34.28
CA ARG A 398 15.91 51.27 33.68
C ARG A 398 14.57 52.01 33.59
N PRO A 399 14.48 53.27 34.05
CA PRO A 399 13.22 54.00 34.18
C PRO A 399 12.56 54.39 32.85
N GLU A 400 13.24 54.21 31.71
CA GLU A 400 12.76 54.56 30.36
C GLU A 400 12.45 53.35 29.47
N THR A 401 12.51 52.13 30.00
CA THR A 401 12.35 50.92 29.17
C THR A 401 10.88 50.64 28.89
N THR A 402 10.48 50.78 27.63
CA THR A 402 9.16 50.35 27.15
C THR A 402 9.16 48.87 26.76
N TYR A 403 7.96 48.31 26.58
CA TYR A 403 7.77 46.94 26.08
C TYR A 403 8.45 46.73 24.72
N GLU A 404 8.32 47.70 23.81
CA GLU A 404 8.92 47.65 22.46
C GLU A 404 10.45 47.71 22.53
N ASP A 405 11.00 48.57 23.39
CA ASP A 405 12.45 48.66 23.61
C ASP A 405 13.02 47.35 24.17
N MET A 406 12.28 46.65 25.03
CA MET A 406 12.71 45.37 25.60
C MET A 406 12.79 44.28 24.54
N ILE A 407 11.79 44.20 23.64
CA ILE A 407 11.79 43.26 22.52
C ILE A 407 12.98 43.54 21.60
N GLU A 408 13.16 44.79 21.18
CA GLU A 408 14.24 45.18 20.26
C GLU A 408 15.62 44.91 20.88
N GLN A 409 15.81 45.21 22.18
CA GLN A 409 17.07 44.95 22.88
C GLN A 409 17.39 43.45 22.99
N ILE A 410 16.40 42.62 23.34
CA ILE A 410 16.59 41.17 23.44
C ILE A 410 16.94 40.60 22.07
N ILE A 411 16.18 40.95 21.02
CA ILE A 411 16.43 40.48 19.66
C ILE A 411 17.83 40.90 19.18
N THR A 412 18.19 42.17 19.36
CA THR A 412 19.49 42.70 18.92
C THR A 412 20.65 42.02 19.64
N GLU A 413 20.55 41.78 20.95
CA GLU A 413 21.61 41.10 21.71
C GLU A 413 21.73 39.62 21.30
N VAL A 414 20.60 38.94 21.04
CA VAL A 414 20.61 37.54 20.57
C VAL A 414 21.25 37.44 19.18
N ASP A 415 20.90 38.33 18.26
CA ASP A 415 21.47 38.36 16.91
C ASP A 415 22.97 38.68 16.94
N LYS A 416 23.38 39.62 17.79
CA LYS A 416 24.78 39.96 17.99
C LYS A 416 25.59 38.76 18.50
N ARG A 417 25.09 38.05 19.51
CA ARG A 417 25.79 36.87 20.05
C ARG A 417 25.81 35.70 19.08
N LEU A 418 24.79 35.52 18.27
CA LEU A 418 24.80 34.55 17.17
C LEU A 418 25.86 34.92 16.11
N ALA A 419 25.95 36.20 15.74
CA ALA A 419 26.97 36.68 14.81
C ALA A 419 28.39 36.48 15.37
N GLU A 420 28.62 36.77 16.65
CA GLU A 420 29.89 36.51 17.33
C GLU A 420 30.24 35.01 17.36
N LYS A 421 29.25 34.15 17.61
CA LYS A 421 29.41 32.69 17.58
C LYS A 421 29.78 32.19 16.18
N ASN A 422 29.30 32.85 15.14
CA ASN A 422 29.48 32.47 13.75
C ASN A 422 30.68 33.14 13.05
N ALA A 423 31.31 34.14 13.67
CA ALA A 423 32.35 34.98 13.06
C ALA A 423 33.60 34.22 12.54
N GLY A 424 33.83 32.99 13.01
CA GLY A 424 34.94 32.14 12.58
C GLY A 424 34.58 31.05 11.56
N ILE A 425 33.33 30.98 11.08
CA ILE A 425 32.84 29.85 10.27
C ILE A 425 32.51 30.35 8.86
N ASP A 426 32.79 29.53 7.84
CA ASP A 426 32.41 29.84 6.46
C ASP A 426 30.88 29.97 6.36
N GLU A 427 30.42 31.10 5.83
CA GLU A 427 29.01 31.44 5.67
C GLU A 427 28.25 30.40 4.83
N LYS A 428 28.92 29.81 3.82
CA LYS A 428 28.33 28.73 3.01
C LYS A 428 28.03 27.49 3.83
N PHE A 429 28.88 27.17 4.80
CA PHE A 429 28.69 26.02 5.67
C PHE A 429 27.53 26.28 6.65
N ILE A 430 27.41 27.49 7.19
CA ILE A 430 26.30 27.89 8.06
C ILE A 430 24.97 27.71 7.31
N ARG A 431 24.85 28.25 6.09
CA ARG A 431 23.64 28.14 5.26
C ARG A 431 23.27 26.68 4.97
N LEU A 432 24.26 25.82 4.71
CA LEU A 432 24.02 24.39 4.47
C LEU A 432 23.48 23.70 5.74
N VAL A 433 24.04 24.03 6.90
CA VAL A 433 23.61 23.48 8.18
C VAL A 433 22.21 23.98 8.55
N GLU A 434 21.93 25.27 8.39
CA GLU A 434 20.61 25.88 8.57
C GLU A 434 19.55 25.17 7.73
N LYS A 435 19.82 24.99 6.42
CA LYS A 435 18.94 24.25 5.51
C LYS A 435 18.73 22.80 5.94
N SER A 436 19.78 22.12 6.38
CA SER A 436 19.71 20.73 6.85
C SER A 436 18.86 20.61 8.11
N ILE A 437 19.08 21.48 9.10
CA ILE A 437 18.32 21.52 10.36
C ILE A 437 16.85 21.79 10.08
N PHE A 438 16.57 22.79 9.23
CA PHE A 438 15.21 23.14 8.86
C PHE A 438 14.49 21.94 8.25
N LEU A 439 15.05 21.34 7.19
CA LEU A 439 14.43 20.22 6.48
C LEU A 439 14.24 19.00 7.39
N GLN A 440 15.24 18.66 8.21
CA GLN A 440 15.14 17.53 9.12
C GLN A 440 14.06 17.75 10.20
N THR A 441 13.97 18.97 10.73
CA THR A 441 12.97 19.32 11.76
C THR A 441 11.56 19.34 11.17
N LEU A 442 11.39 19.95 9.99
CA LEU A 442 10.13 19.96 9.25
C LEU A 442 9.66 18.54 8.93
N ASP A 443 10.55 17.71 8.37
CA ASP A 443 10.21 16.33 8.00
C ASP A 443 9.86 15.48 9.23
N GLN A 444 10.49 15.72 10.39
CA GLN A 444 10.19 15.00 11.63
C GLN A 444 8.82 15.40 12.20
N LEU A 445 8.57 16.71 12.34
CA LEU A 445 7.30 17.23 12.84
C LEU A 445 6.12 16.85 11.94
N TRP A 446 6.33 16.89 10.62
CA TRP A 446 5.31 16.48 9.66
C TRP A 446 4.95 15.00 9.79
N LYS A 447 5.92 14.11 10.04
CA LYS A 447 5.65 12.67 10.29
C LYS A 447 4.86 12.45 11.57
N GLU A 448 5.22 13.17 12.64
CA GLU A 448 4.50 13.13 13.92
C GLU A 448 3.05 13.62 13.76
N HIS A 449 2.88 14.70 12.98
CA HIS A 449 1.57 15.27 12.66
C HIS A 449 0.69 14.29 11.86
N ILE A 450 1.23 13.66 10.81
CA ILE A 450 0.51 12.62 10.04
C ILE A 450 0.06 11.48 10.94
N ALA A 451 0.95 10.97 11.80
CA ALA A 451 0.63 9.88 12.71
C ALA A 451 -0.49 10.27 13.69
N THR A 452 -0.45 11.48 14.23
CA THR A 452 -1.46 11.97 15.18
C THR A 452 -2.82 12.17 14.51
N LEU A 453 -2.85 12.63 13.25
CA LEU A 453 -4.10 12.77 12.49
C LEU A 453 -4.73 11.44 12.12
N ASP A 454 -3.92 10.42 11.85
CA ASP A 454 -4.42 9.06 11.60
C ASP A 454 -5.15 8.54 12.84
N LEU A 455 -4.56 8.68 14.03
CA LEU A 455 -5.19 8.35 15.32
C LEU A 455 -6.46 9.18 15.57
N MET A 456 -6.42 10.48 15.26
CA MET A 456 -7.59 11.36 15.40
C MET A 456 -8.75 10.90 14.52
N ARG A 457 -8.49 10.45 13.30
CA ARG A 457 -9.53 9.95 12.39
C ARG A 457 -10.30 8.78 13.00
N HIS A 458 -9.66 7.92 13.77
CA HIS A 458 -10.31 6.79 14.46
C HIS A 458 -11.16 7.24 15.66
N THR A 459 -10.73 8.28 16.38
CA THR A 459 -11.41 8.75 17.60
C THR A 459 -12.53 9.75 17.33
N ILE A 460 -12.42 10.56 16.27
CA ILE A 460 -13.37 11.65 15.97
C ILE A 460 -14.79 11.13 15.67
N VAL A 461 -14.91 9.87 15.22
CA VAL A 461 -16.21 9.22 15.01
C VAL A 461 -17.05 9.22 16.29
N LEU A 462 -16.43 9.19 17.47
CA LEU A 462 -17.14 9.25 18.75
C LEU A 462 -17.83 10.60 19.00
N ARG A 463 -17.40 11.68 18.34
CA ARG A 463 -18.09 12.99 18.43
C ARG A 463 -19.49 12.94 17.78
N ALA A 464 -19.75 11.98 16.89
CA ALA A 464 -21.06 11.77 16.29
C ALA A 464 -22.14 11.47 17.35
N TYR A 465 -21.77 10.83 18.47
CA TYR A 465 -22.70 10.57 19.58
C TYR A 465 -23.24 11.87 20.21
N GLY A 466 -22.48 12.96 20.14
CA GLY A 466 -22.88 14.28 20.60
C GLY A 466 -23.67 15.11 19.57
N GLN A 467 -24.18 14.48 18.50
CA GLN A 467 -24.88 15.15 17.39
C GLN A 467 -24.05 16.24 16.68
N LYS A 468 -22.73 16.20 16.82
CA LYS A 468 -21.81 17.04 16.06
C LYS A 468 -21.37 16.30 14.81
N ASP A 469 -21.20 17.04 13.70
CA ASP A 469 -20.64 16.48 12.46
C ASP A 469 -19.14 16.16 12.67
N PRO A 470 -18.73 14.88 12.62
CA PRO A 470 -17.34 14.47 12.84
C PRO A 470 -16.36 15.12 11.87
N LEU A 471 -16.77 15.38 10.62
CA LEU A 471 -15.88 15.94 9.62
C LEU A 471 -15.52 17.40 9.94
N ASN A 472 -16.49 18.18 10.42
CA ASN A 472 -16.25 19.58 10.78
C ASN A 472 -15.39 19.70 12.04
N GLU A 473 -15.61 18.83 13.03
CA GLU A 473 -14.74 18.79 14.22
C GLU A 473 -13.34 18.31 13.86
N TYR A 474 -13.20 17.30 12.98
CA TYR A 474 -11.90 16.88 12.44
C TYR A 474 -11.17 18.03 11.74
N LYS A 475 -11.86 18.80 10.88
CA LYS A 475 -11.26 19.94 10.19
C LYS A 475 -10.72 21.01 11.14
N LYS A 476 -11.47 21.34 12.19
CA LYS A 476 -11.05 22.34 13.19
C LYS A 476 -9.84 21.86 13.97
N GLU A 477 -9.90 20.65 14.50
CA GLU A 477 -8.80 20.08 15.29
C GLU A 477 -7.56 19.86 14.43
N ALA A 478 -7.70 19.34 13.22
CA ALA A 478 -6.60 19.17 12.28
C ALA A 478 -5.93 20.49 11.89
N PHE A 479 -6.71 21.58 11.80
CA PHE A 479 -6.17 22.91 11.55
C PHE A 479 -5.40 23.45 12.76
N ASN A 480 -5.98 23.34 13.97
CA ASN A 480 -5.31 23.77 15.20
C ASN A 480 -3.98 23.02 15.40
N MET A 481 -3.99 21.69 15.27
CA MET A 481 -2.77 20.88 15.36
C MET A 481 -1.73 21.26 14.31
N PHE A 482 -2.16 21.64 13.11
CA PHE A 482 -1.26 22.08 12.06
C PHE A 482 -0.63 23.44 12.39
N SER A 483 -1.40 24.38 12.92
CA SER A 483 -0.88 25.65 13.45
C SER A 483 0.11 25.40 14.59
N ASP A 484 -0.26 24.56 15.56
CA ASP A 484 0.61 24.19 16.68
C ASP A 484 1.92 23.55 16.18
N MET A 485 1.86 22.67 15.18
CA MET A 485 3.03 22.07 14.56
C MET A 485 3.96 23.12 13.93
N LEU A 486 3.41 24.15 13.28
CA LEU A 486 4.20 25.24 12.70
C LEU A 486 4.84 26.13 13.77
N ASP A 487 4.18 26.33 14.91
CA ASP A 487 4.76 27.08 16.01
C ASP A 487 5.86 26.28 16.73
N ILE A 488 5.65 24.97 16.94
CA ILE A 488 6.69 24.04 17.42
C ILE A 488 7.88 23.99 16.45
N LEU A 489 7.64 24.11 15.14
CA LEU A 489 8.72 24.19 14.14
C LEU A 489 9.59 25.43 14.37
N LYS A 490 8.99 26.61 14.57
CA LYS A 490 9.72 27.86 14.86
C LYS A 490 10.52 27.75 16.16
N GLU A 491 9.91 27.19 17.20
CA GLU A 491 10.55 26.92 18.49
C GLU A 491 11.78 26.02 18.31
N LYS A 492 11.59 24.84 17.71
CA LYS A 492 12.68 23.85 17.55
C LYS A 492 13.80 24.38 16.67
N ILE A 493 13.51 25.09 15.59
CA ILE A 493 14.53 25.71 14.73
C ILE A 493 15.32 26.74 15.53
N THR A 494 14.64 27.64 16.25
CA THR A 494 15.29 28.66 17.06
C THR A 494 16.19 28.05 18.13
N LEU A 495 15.67 27.05 18.86
CA LEU A 495 16.41 26.30 19.87
C LEU A 495 17.67 25.64 19.28
N LEU A 496 17.50 24.87 18.20
CA LEU A 496 18.61 24.13 17.58
C LEU A 496 19.70 25.09 17.08
N ILE A 497 19.33 26.20 16.44
CA ILE A 497 20.30 27.18 15.91
C ILE A 497 21.03 27.90 17.05
N CYS A 498 20.31 28.33 18.09
CA CYS A 498 20.91 29.03 19.23
C CYS A 498 21.85 28.14 20.04
N HIS A 499 21.49 26.87 20.26
CA HIS A 499 22.32 25.92 21.01
C HIS A 499 23.45 25.29 20.19
N MET A 500 23.34 25.25 18.86
CA MET A 500 24.32 24.59 18.00
C MET A 500 25.72 25.20 18.14
N THR A 501 26.66 24.45 18.73
CA THR A 501 28.08 24.80 18.69
C THR A 501 28.76 24.05 17.55
N ILE A 502 29.09 24.76 16.47
CA ILE A 502 29.91 24.21 15.40
C ILE A 502 31.34 24.18 15.91
N LYS A 503 31.83 22.99 16.26
CA LYS A 503 33.26 22.80 16.49
C LYS A 503 33.94 22.83 15.14
N GLN A 504 34.90 23.74 14.94
CA GLN A 504 35.89 23.56 13.89
C GLN A 504 36.66 22.28 14.22
N THR A 505 36.35 21.21 13.50
CA THR A 505 37.09 19.97 13.60
C THR A 505 38.50 20.25 13.09
N ASN A 506 39.49 20.30 13.99
CA ASN A 506 40.89 20.31 13.57
C ASN A 506 41.13 19.08 12.68
N GLU A 507 42.05 19.13 11.70
CA GLU A 507 42.37 17.99 10.82
C GLU A 507 42.69 16.69 11.60
N GLN A 508 43.13 16.80 12.86
CA GLN A 508 43.34 15.68 13.78
C GLN A 508 42.04 14.97 14.21
N ASP A 509 40.96 15.70 14.49
CA ASP A 509 39.68 15.12 14.92
C ASP A 509 38.96 14.43 13.75
N ILE A 510 39.11 14.94 12.52
CA ILE A 510 38.59 14.29 11.30
C ILE A 510 39.33 12.97 11.06
N ARG A 511 40.67 12.95 11.19
CA ARG A 511 41.48 11.73 11.08
C ARG A 511 41.15 10.70 12.16
N GLU A 512 40.92 11.13 13.40
CA GLU A 512 40.49 10.23 14.48
C GLU A 512 39.09 9.66 14.25
N GLN A 513 38.14 10.46 13.76
CA GLN A 513 36.81 9.98 13.41
C GLN A 513 36.84 9.03 12.22
N GLU A 514 37.62 9.32 11.18
CA GLU A 514 37.83 8.40 10.06
C GLU A 514 38.46 7.08 10.51
N GLN A 515 39.49 7.12 11.37
CA GLN A 515 40.08 5.92 11.96
C GLN A 515 39.10 5.14 12.84
N ARG A 516 38.27 5.80 13.64
CA ARG A 516 37.20 5.13 14.42
C ARG A 516 36.17 4.47 13.51
N ARG A 517 35.78 5.14 12.42
CA ARG A 517 34.81 4.61 11.44
C ARG A 517 35.40 3.45 10.64
N LEU A 518 36.68 3.49 10.31
CA LEU A 518 37.42 2.38 9.69
C LEU A 518 37.54 1.19 10.65
N ASN A 519 37.87 1.44 11.92
CA ASN A 519 37.98 0.42 12.95
C ASN A 519 36.62 -0.24 13.25
N GLN A 520 35.52 0.53 13.29
CA GLN A 520 34.16 -0.01 13.43
C GLN A 520 33.75 -0.84 12.22
N LYS A 521 34.09 -0.42 11.00
CA LYS A 521 33.88 -1.24 9.79
C LYS A 521 34.71 -2.53 9.82
N MET A 522 35.97 -2.47 10.29
CA MET A 522 36.79 -3.66 10.47
C MET A 522 36.25 -4.59 11.55
N GLN A 523 35.70 -4.05 12.66
CA GLN A 523 35.04 -4.84 13.70
C GLN A 523 33.76 -5.51 13.19
N ALA A 524 32.92 -4.80 12.45
CA ALA A 524 31.71 -5.37 11.84
C ALA A 524 32.03 -6.44 10.78
N VAL A 525 33.15 -6.28 10.05
CA VAL A 525 33.66 -7.33 9.14
C VAL A 525 34.18 -8.53 9.94
N HIS A 526 34.81 -8.31 11.11
CA HIS A 526 35.29 -9.39 11.97
C HIS A 526 34.16 -10.15 12.69
N GLU A 527 33.06 -9.47 13.04
CA GLU A 527 31.84 -10.09 13.58
C GLU A 527 31.09 -10.88 12.50
N SER A 528 30.91 -10.31 11.29
CA SER A 528 30.25 -11.00 10.18
C SER A 528 31.04 -12.18 9.60
N LEU A 529 32.37 -12.21 9.78
CA LEU A 529 33.21 -13.37 9.46
C LEU A 529 33.09 -14.50 10.51
N ASN A 530 32.75 -14.18 11.77
CA ASN A 530 32.55 -15.17 12.82
C ASN A 530 31.17 -15.85 12.75
N GLU A 531 30.14 -15.17 12.25
CA GLU A 531 28.78 -15.74 12.11
C GLU A 531 28.62 -16.81 11.01
N LYS A 532 29.61 -16.97 10.11
CA LYS A 532 29.59 -18.01 9.05
C LYS A 532 30.40 -19.26 9.37
N SER A 533 30.47 -19.64 10.65
CA SER A 533 31.02 -20.94 11.05
C SER A 533 30.09 -21.71 11.98
N TYR A 534 28.87 -21.99 11.50
CA TYR A 534 28.10 -23.14 11.97
C TYR A 534 28.47 -24.37 11.13
N ALA A 535 29.31 -25.23 11.70
CA ALA A 535 29.45 -26.64 11.33
C ALA A 535 29.23 -27.47 12.61
N PRO A 536 28.61 -28.66 12.50
CA PRO A 536 27.79 -29.25 13.56
C PRO A 536 28.62 -29.73 14.75
N GLU A 537 28.05 -29.64 15.95
CA GLU A 537 28.54 -30.27 17.16
C GLU A 537 28.73 -31.78 16.93
N ASN A 538 30.00 -32.20 16.91
CA ASN A 538 30.36 -33.59 17.13
C ASN A 538 31.09 -33.66 18.48
N THR A 539 30.36 -34.14 19.48
CA THR A 539 30.86 -34.59 20.77
C THR A 539 31.92 -35.67 20.60
N THR A 540 33.18 -35.41 20.94
CA THR A 540 34.10 -36.38 21.57
C THR A 540 35.37 -35.72 22.12
N ALA A 541 35.57 -35.89 23.43
CA ALA A 541 36.85 -36.04 24.14
C ALA A 541 37.93 -34.94 23.97
N ASP A 542 37.71 -33.74 24.51
CA ASP A 542 38.76 -32.72 24.67
C ASP A 542 38.82 -32.10 26.09
N ASP A 543 38.41 -32.85 27.11
CA ASP A 543 38.40 -32.39 28.52
C ASP A 543 39.56 -32.94 29.39
N ALA A 544 40.61 -33.55 28.81
CA ALA A 544 41.65 -34.19 29.62
C ALA A 544 42.94 -33.39 29.85
N HIS A 545 43.36 -32.48 28.96
CA HIS A 545 44.60 -31.69 29.17
C HIS A 545 44.59 -30.32 28.46
N PRO A 546 44.32 -29.22 29.20
CA PRO A 546 44.30 -27.85 28.65
C PRO A 546 45.62 -27.39 28.03
N GLU A 547 46.74 -28.00 28.43
CA GLU A 547 48.09 -27.60 28.05
C GLU A 547 48.46 -28.01 26.61
N TRP A 548 47.64 -28.85 25.95
CA TRP A 548 47.97 -29.41 24.63
C TRP A 548 47.21 -28.74 23.48
N LYS A 549 46.44 -27.67 23.78
CA LYS A 549 45.60 -26.93 22.80
C LYS A 549 46.37 -26.24 21.67
N ASN A 550 47.67 -25.99 21.82
CA ASN A 550 48.49 -25.26 20.84
C ASN A 550 49.65 -26.07 20.23
N ILE A 551 49.56 -27.40 20.20
CA ILE A 551 50.63 -28.25 19.66
C ILE A 551 50.40 -28.53 18.18
N SER A 552 51.37 -28.15 17.35
CA SER A 552 51.33 -28.40 15.91
C SER A 552 51.25 -29.89 15.58
N ARG A 553 50.38 -30.27 14.64
CA ARG A 553 50.05 -31.67 14.28
C ARG A 553 51.26 -32.53 13.88
N ASN A 554 52.35 -31.91 13.40
CA ASN A 554 53.57 -32.62 12.97
C ASN A 554 54.68 -32.69 14.02
N SER A 555 54.51 -32.06 15.19
CA SER A 555 55.45 -32.10 16.30
C SER A 555 55.46 -33.47 16.99
N PRO A 556 56.56 -33.88 17.64
CA PRO A 556 56.60 -35.08 18.47
C PRO A 556 55.56 -34.98 19.61
N CYS A 557 54.89 -36.09 19.90
CA CYS A 557 53.79 -36.12 20.85
C CYS A 557 54.31 -35.96 22.30
N PRO A 558 53.70 -35.09 23.14
CA PRO A 558 54.16 -34.83 24.51
C PRO A 558 54.13 -36.02 25.47
N CYS A 559 53.37 -37.07 25.13
CA CYS A 559 53.27 -38.29 25.92
C CYS A 559 54.55 -39.16 25.93
N GLY A 560 55.63 -38.72 25.27
CA GLY A 560 56.92 -39.44 25.25
C GLY A 560 56.95 -40.65 24.31
N SER A 561 55.91 -40.88 23.50
CA SER A 561 55.80 -42.07 22.62
C SER A 561 56.72 -42.08 21.40
N GLY A 562 57.47 -40.99 21.14
CA GLY A 562 58.36 -40.84 19.99
C GLY A 562 57.65 -40.66 18.63
N LYS A 563 56.32 -40.71 18.58
CA LYS A 563 55.51 -40.53 17.35
C LYS A 563 55.03 -39.07 17.19
N LYS A 564 54.73 -38.65 15.96
CA LYS A 564 54.12 -37.32 15.68
C LYS A 564 52.70 -37.23 16.24
N PHE A 565 52.30 -36.05 16.73
CA PHE A 565 51.03 -35.81 17.42
C PHE A 565 49.80 -36.32 16.62
N LYS A 566 49.74 -36.06 15.30
CA LYS A 566 48.67 -36.54 14.42
C LYS A 566 48.51 -38.06 14.28
N HIS A 567 49.52 -38.83 14.69
CA HIS A 567 49.50 -40.30 14.65
C HIS A 567 49.38 -40.93 16.04
N CYS A 568 49.19 -40.11 17.07
CA CYS A 568 49.01 -40.52 18.46
C CYS A 568 47.75 -39.83 19.02
N HIS A 569 47.88 -38.91 19.98
CA HIS A 569 46.74 -38.26 20.64
C HIS A 569 45.96 -37.27 19.75
N GLY A 570 46.55 -36.80 18.64
CA GLY A 570 45.86 -35.98 17.63
C GLY A 570 45.35 -36.80 16.43
N LYS A 571 45.19 -38.12 16.58
CA LYS A 571 44.72 -38.99 15.51
C LYS A 571 43.19 -38.93 15.44
N VAL A 572 42.68 -38.24 14.44
CA VAL A 572 41.24 -38.22 14.12
C VAL A 572 40.88 -39.57 13.50
N ALA A 573 39.82 -40.21 13.98
CA ALA A 573 39.31 -41.49 13.46
C ALA A 573 38.71 -41.32 12.06
#